data_AF-A0A8H4SXU1-F1
#
_entry.id   AF-A0A8H4SXU1-F1
#
_cell.length_a   1.000
_cell.length_b   1.000
_cell.length_c   1.000
_cell.angle_alpha   90.00
_cell.angle_beta   90.00
_cell.angle_gamma   90.00
#
_symmetry.space_group_name_H-M   'P 1'
#
loop_
_entity.id
_entity.type
_entity.pdbx_description
1 polymer ?
#
loop_
_entity_poly.entity_id
_entity_poly.type
_entity_poly.pdbx_seq_one_letter_code
_entity_poly.pdbx_strand_id
1 'polypeptide(L)'
;MSTHRSDPLGEDSGVIEYTWHWSVERHHYQTDRRRLYGSDVTVKAQARSLSENPESFMAKAEIKAPDGKHLKVLTKAFHLGAKESATVELPAKIQDPQVCPRTSFGIRSVSSELNPHNEISSKMNSYPIQMRGGGYATDVFLRWAPQRFECIARCVLDMGMNAIRLEAAMMQTNPSLIAFLVGGDFWSDDRATVIHLDGLHDAEWQVPVISSAAKRGYPKALGPSGLKKEGPYDWVLPVYWFDREPTDNRSGSSFGFGSDLGAGVGTPTQRSLQVSDGQRYEGLVDEAKQGPLSHATEYLTIKDVGVLHLLLVDDDREKVLSRNAYWLSRQKDVVDWTTTSWYSVDVKQSANFTALNTMEQATITASAFKNKTSGGWKLQVENNATVPAVFVQLNLAGKRGNNITPFTWSHNYFTMLPREFIVVKLTDWSGKGAII
;
A
#
# COMPACT_ATOMS: atom_id res chain seq x y z
N MET A 1 -10.03 0.74 34.63
CA MET A 1 -8.96 1.70 34.99
C MET A 1 -9.23 2.96 34.19
N SER A 2 -9.49 4.10 34.85
CA SER A 2 -9.80 5.36 34.16
C SER A 2 -8.51 6.17 33.95
N THR A 3 -8.03 6.25 32.71
CA THR A 3 -6.99 7.21 32.34
C THR A 3 -7.66 8.54 32.00
N HIS A 4 -7.61 9.48 32.94
CA HIS A 4 -7.95 10.87 32.65
C HIS A 4 -7.01 11.39 31.56
N ARG A 5 -7.58 11.77 30.41
CA ARG A 5 -6.92 12.60 29.38
C ARG A 5 -6.38 13.87 30.04
N SER A 6 -5.07 14.00 30.05
CA SER A 6 -4.44 15.31 29.93
C SER A 6 -3.65 15.24 28.64
N ASP A 7 -4.19 15.90 27.61
CA ASP A 7 -3.54 16.08 26.32
C ASP A 7 -2.29 16.94 26.57
N PRO A 8 -1.05 16.43 26.40
CA PRO A 8 0.13 17.23 26.69
C PRO A 8 0.45 18.24 25.59
N LEU A 9 -0.30 18.22 24.47
CA LEU A 9 -0.12 19.11 23.32
C LEU A 9 -1.52 19.51 22.84
N GLY A 10 -1.89 20.77 23.07
CA GLY A 10 -3.22 21.29 22.76
C GLY A 10 -3.61 21.11 21.29
N GLU A 11 -4.93 21.06 21.06
CA GLU A 11 -5.62 20.83 19.78
C GLU A 11 -5.32 21.86 18.65
N ASP A 12 -4.32 22.73 18.78
CA ASP A 12 -4.14 23.92 17.92
C ASP A 12 -2.86 24.00 17.07
N SER A 13 -2.04 22.94 16.98
CA SER A 13 -0.91 22.92 16.02
C SER A 13 -1.21 22.05 14.80
N GLY A 14 -1.95 22.61 13.83
CA GLY A 14 -2.34 21.97 12.56
C GLY A 14 -1.19 21.68 11.57
N VAL A 15 -0.04 21.18 12.02
CA VAL A 15 1.15 21.00 11.16
C VAL A 15 1.86 19.64 11.35
N ILE A 16 1.37 18.72 12.19
CA ILE A 16 2.24 17.63 12.65
C ILE A 16 1.61 16.24 12.67
N GLU A 17 2.02 15.39 11.71
CA GLU A 17 2.03 13.94 11.91
C GLU A 17 3.32 13.57 12.64
N TYR A 18 3.20 12.99 13.82
CA TYR A 18 4.29 12.23 14.42
C TYR A 18 3.92 10.76 14.36
N THR A 19 4.87 9.88 14.07
CA THR A 19 4.75 8.44 14.39
C THR A 19 5.84 8.09 15.38
N TRP A 20 5.54 8.28 16.66
CA TRP A 20 6.51 8.02 17.71
C TRP A 20 6.69 6.53 17.94
N HIS A 21 7.78 5.92 17.46
CA HIS A 21 8.09 4.54 17.77
C HIS A 21 8.81 4.44 19.11
N TRP A 22 8.12 3.94 20.12
CA TRP A 22 8.72 3.78 21.43
C TRP A 22 9.11 2.35 21.72
N SER A 23 10.31 2.11 22.25
CA SER A 23 10.71 0.79 22.74
C SER A 23 11.41 0.87 24.09
N VAL A 24 11.20 -0.15 24.93
CA VAL A 24 11.84 -0.31 26.24
C VAL A 24 12.87 -1.44 26.16
N GLU A 25 14.14 -1.12 26.39
CA GLU A 25 15.25 -2.08 26.44
C GLU A 25 15.75 -2.27 27.88
N ARG A 26 16.07 -3.53 28.26
CA ARG A 26 16.66 -3.90 29.57
C ARG A 26 18.11 -4.33 29.40
N HIS A 27 19.00 -3.82 30.24
CA HIS A 27 20.30 -4.44 30.51
C HIS A 27 20.30 -5.06 31.91
N HIS A 28 20.56 -6.38 32.02
CA HIS A 28 20.72 -7.03 33.32
C HIS A 28 22.14 -6.82 33.85
N TYR A 29 22.26 -6.52 35.13
CA TYR A 29 23.46 -6.84 35.91
C TYR A 29 23.14 -7.99 36.87
N GLN A 30 23.84 -9.11 36.74
CA GLN A 30 23.88 -10.15 37.77
C GLN A 30 25.07 -9.86 38.67
N THR A 31 24.84 -9.54 39.95
CA THR A 31 25.85 -9.79 41.00
C THR A 31 25.14 -10.34 42.24
N ASP A 32 25.43 -11.62 42.48
CA ASP A 32 25.23 -12.44 43.67
C ASP A 32 23.83 -12.59 44.31
N ARG A 33 23.61 -13.82 44.79
CA ARG A 33 22.36 -14.36 45.32
C ARG A 33 21.90 -13.58 46.56
N ARG A 34 21.04 -12.56 46.41
CA ARG A 34 19.86 -12.27 47.27
C ARG A 34 19.19 -10.87 47.11
N ARG A 35 19.56 -10.01 46.17
CA ARG A 35 18.81 -8.76 45.90
C ARG A 35 18.82 -8.38 44.42
N LEU A 36 17.65 -8.16 43.82
CA LEU A 36 17.52 -7.51 42.52
C LEU A 36 17.78 -6.01 42.73
N TYR A 37 18.87 -5.47 42.18
CA TYR A 37 19.22 -4.06 42.28
C TYR A 37 19.00 -3.36 40.93
N GLY A 38 17.81 -2.79 40.75
CA GLY A 38 17.49 -1.86 39.65
C GLY A 38 17.52 -2.43 38.23
N SER A 39 16.93 -1.69 37.30
CA SER A 39 17.04 -1.93 35.86
C SER A 39 17.24 -0.61 35.13
N ASP A 40 18.13 -0.63 34.12
CA ASP A 40 18.20 0.42 33.12
C ASP A 40 17.02 0.23 32.17
N VAL A 41 16.16 1.26 32.10
CA VAL A 41 15.03 1.38 31.20
C VAL A 41 15.40 2.47 30.20
N THR A 42 15.66 2.10 28.96
CA THR A 42 15.82 3.08 27.88
C THR A 42 14.51 3.20 27.14
N VAL A 43 13.93 4.38 27.18
CA VAL A 43 12.75 4.74 26.40
C VAL A 43 13.24 5.42 25.12
N LYS A 44 13.15 4.74 23.98
CA LYS A 44 13.48 5.33 22.66
C LYS A 44 12.23 5.93 22.05
N ALA A 45 12.35 6.96 21.23
CA ALA A 45 11.22 7.59 20.53
C ALA A 45 11.68 8.04 19.15
N GLN A 46 11.11 7.50 18.07
CA GLN A 46 11.46 7.96 16.72
C GLN A 46 10.48 9.03 16.25
N ALA A 47 10.96 10.21 15.88
CA ALA A 47 10.14 11.30 15.34
C ALA A 47 10.53 11.58 13.89
N ARG A 48 9.55 11.98 13.07
CA ARG A 48 9.75 12.45 11.69
C ARG A 48 8.98 13.76 11.52
N SER A 49 9.64 14.78 10.98
CA SER A 49 8.97 16.02 10.58
C SER A 49 8.33 15.83 9.20
N LEU A 50 7.10 16.30 9.03
CA LEU A 50 6.50 16.49 7.70
C LEU A 50 6.51 17.96 7.26
N SER A 51 7.00 18.86 8.11
CA SER A 51 7.16 20.28 7.80
C SER A 51 8.25 20.48 6.74
N GLU A 52 8.06 21.50 5.90
CA GLU A 52 9.11 22.02 5.00
C GLU A 52 10.10 22.93 5.75
N ASN A 53 9.81 23.25 7.02
CA ASN A 53 10.63 24.12 7.85
C ASN A 53 11.21 23.36 9.06
N PRO A 54 12.37 23.80 9.61
CA PRO A 54 12.93 23.24 10.83
C PRO A 54 12.09 23.59 12.06
N GLU A 55 11.93 22.64 12.97
CA GLU A 55 11.10 22.78 14.18
C GLU A 55 11.77 22.17 15.41
N SER A 56 11.43 22.73 16.57
CA SER A 56 11.93 22.29 17.87
C SER A 56 10.85 21.55 18.64
N PHE A 57 11.22 20.42 19.22
CA PHE A 57 10.30 19.49 19.85
C PHE A 57 10.78 19.11 21.25
N MET A 58 9.85 18.66 22.09
CA MET A 58 10.14 18.10 23.41
C MET A 58 9.56 16.69 23.51
N ALA A 59 10.43 15.68 23.56
CA ALA A 59 10.02 14.33 23.89
C ALA A 59 9.78 14.26 25.40
N LYS A 60 8.60 13.81 25.84
CA LYS A 60 8.24 13.59 27.24
C LYS A 60 7.80 12.14 27.44
N ALA A 61 8.37 11.46 28.42
CA ALA A 61 7.96 10.12 28.85
C ALA A 61 7.64 10.12 30.34
N GLU A 62 6.43 9.66 30.70
CA GLU A 62 6.03 9.47 32.09
C GLU A 62 6.01 7.97 32.41
N ILE A 63 6.79 7.56 33.40
CA ILE A 63 6.87 6.18 33.85
C ILE A 63 6.11 6.08 35.18
N LYS A 64 5.10 5.21 35.22
CA LYS A 64 4.23 4.98 36.38
C LYS A 64 4.28 3.51 36.79
N ALA A 65 4.05 3.24 38.06
CA ALA A 65 3.79 1.90 38.57
C ALA A 65 2.36 1.46 38.19
N PRO A 66 2.05 0.15 38.22
CA PRO A 66 0.70 -0.35 37.86
C PRO A 66 -0.44 0.18 38.73
N ASP A 67 -0.13 0.66 39.93
CA ASP A 67 -1.08 1.35 40.83
C ASP A 67 -1.32 2.83 40.44
N GLY A 68 -0.72 3.29 39.34
CA GLY A 68 -0.80 4.66 38.84
C GLY A 68 0.22 5.62 39.46
N LYS A 69 1.02 5.19 40.44
CA LYS A 69 2.01 6.07 41.10
C LYS A 69 3.11 6.48 40.13
N HIS A 70 3.41 7.78 40.05
CA HIS A 70 4.51 8.28 39.25
C HIS A 70 5.86 7.77 39.78
N LEU A 71 6.63 7.09 38.92
CA LEU A 71 7.98 6.65 39.19
C LEU A 71 9.00 7.67 38.68
N LYS A 72 8.83 8.15 37.45
CA LYS A 72 9.75 9.11 36.82
C LYS A 72 9.11 9.86 35.66
N VAL A 73 9.54 11.10 35.43
CA VAL A 73 9.24 11.86 34.20
C VAL A 73 10.56 12.18 33.52
N LEU A 74 10.65 11.92 32.23
CA LEU A 74 11.82 12.18 31.40
C LEU A 74 11.44 13.15 30.30
N THR A 75 12.28 14.15 30.07
CA THR A 75 12.10 15.12 29.00
C THR A 75 13.40 15.35 28.25
N LYS A 76 13.33 15.47 26.93
CA LYS A 76 14.48 15.85 26.09
C LYS A 76 14.02 16.70 24.93
N ALA A 77 14.57 17.90 24.86
CA ALA A 77 14.41 18.75 23.69
C ALA A 77 15.26 18.21 22.52
N PHE A 78 14.76 18.35 21.31
CA PHE A 78 15.47 18.01 20.08
C PHE A 78 14.95 18.87 18.93
N HIS A 79 15.71 18.90 17.85
CA HIS A 79 15.41 19.68 16.65
C HIS A 79 15.34 18.73 15.46
N LEU A 80 14.37 18.96 14.56
CA LEU A 80 14.32 18.29 13.26
C LEU A 80 14.31 19.34 12.17
N GLY A 81 15.16 19.17 11.16
CA GLY A 81 15.07 19.87 9.89
C GLY A 81 13.86 19.44 9.05
N ALA A 82 13.71 20.09 7.91
CA ALA A 82 12.66 19.78 6.93
C ALA A 82 12.70 18.31 6.52
N LYS A 83 11.57 17.61 6.65
CA LYS A 83 11.42 16.17 6.35
C LYS A 83 12.37 15.22 7.09
N GLU A 84 13.10 15.70 8.11
CA GLU A 84 14.10 14.92 8.84
C GLU A 84 13.44 13.89 9.78
N SER A 85 14.17 12.82 10.10
CA SER A 85 13.79 11.88 11.15
C SER A 85 14.93 11.72 12.17
N ALA A 86 14.59 11.66 13.45
CA ALA A 86 15.57 11.39 14.51
C ALA A 86 15.01 10.41 15.53
N THR A 87 15.91 9.68 16.20
CA THR A 87 15.59 8.88 17.37
C THR A 87 16.06 9.61 18.63
N VAL A 88 15.14 9.86 19.54
CA VAL A 88 15.39 10.46 20.85
C VAL A 88 15.39 9.35 21.90
N GLU A 89 16.52 9.17 22.57
CA GLU A 89 16.63 8.24 23.69
C GLU A 89 16.52 8.98 25.04
N LEU A 90 15.67 8.45 25.91
CA LEU A 90 15.42 8.88 27.29
C LEU A 90 15.77 7.73 28.25
N PRO A 91 17.04 7.61 28.69
CA PRO A 91 17.46 6.56 29.60
C PRO A 91 17.10 6.86 31.06
N ALA A 92 16.71 5.84 31.82
CA ALA A 92 16.44 5.94 33.25
C ALA A 92 16.78 4.66 34.02
N LYS A 93 17.39 4.82 35.19
CA LYS A 93 17.47 3.76 36.21
C LYS A 93 16.20 3.75 37.05
N ILE A 94 15.59 2.57 37.20
CA ILE A 94 14.40 2.35 38.03
C ILE A 94 14.67 1.18 38.99
N GLN A 95 14.34 1.36 40.27
CA GLN A 95 14.41 0.29 41.27
C GLN A 95 13.13 -0.54 41.23
N ASP A 96 13.28 -1.88 41.30
CA ASP A 96 12.20 -2.86 41.34
C ASP A 96 11.04 -2.65 40.35
N PRO A 97 11.31 -2.45 39.04
CA PRO A 97 10.22 -2.24 38.10
C PRO A 97 9.43 -3.53 37.87
N GLN A 98 8.09 -3.44 37.85
CA GLN A 98 7.26 -4.43 37.17
C GLN A 98 7.37 -4.15 35.66
N VAL A 99 8.00 -5.06 34.90
CA VAL A 99 8.37 -4.80 33.50
C VAL A 99 7.56 -5.68 32.56
N CYS A 100 6.84 -5.05 31.62
CA CYS A 100 6.27 -5.71 30.45
C CYS A 100 7.36 -6.07 29.43
N PRO A 101 7.17 -7.12 28.59
CA PRO A 101 8.08 -7.42 27.49
C PRO A 101 8.34 -6.19 26.60
N ARG A 102 9.49 -6.18 25.90
CA ARG A 102 9.81 -5.13 24.92
C ARG A 102 8.62 -4.98 23.96
N THR A 103 7.99 -3.81 23.98
CA THR A 103 6.92 -3.46 23.05
C THR A 103 7.32 -2.28 22.20
N SER A 104 6.81 -2.26 20.97
CA SER A 104 6.88 -1.10 20.09
C SER A 104 5.47 -0.55 19.93
N PHE A 105 5.31 0.77 20.08
CA PHE A 105 4.05 1.45 19.80
C PHE A 105 4.28 2.73 19.01
N GLY A 106 3.27 3.16 18.25
CA GLY A 106 3.27 4.40 17.50
C GLY A 106 2.21 5.38 18.01
N ILE A 107 2.58 6.65 18.24
CA ILE A 107 1.59 7.71 18.47
C ILE A 107 1.06 8.17 17.11
N ARG A 108 -0.24 8.25 16.93
CA ARG A 108 -0.96 8.80 15.76
C ARG A 108 -2.43 8.99 16.13
N SER A 109 -3.18 9.73 15.33
CA SER A 109 -4.65 9.66 15.33
C SER A 109 -5.16 9.02 14.05
N VAL A 110 -6.20 8.20 14.18
CA VAL A 110 -6.96 7.68 13.04
C VAL A 110 -8.44 7.80 13.35
N SER A 111 -9.18 8.34 12.39
CA SER A 111 -10.62 8.47 12.48
C SER A 111 -11.26 8.10 11.15
N SER A 112 -12.48 7.61 11.22
CA SER A 112 -13.31 7.40 10.04
C SER A 112 -14.68 8.01 10.26
N GLU A 113 -15.26 8.59 9.21
CA GLU A 113 -16.58 9.20 9.22
C GLU A 113 -17.35 8.79 7.95
N LEU A 114 -18.68 8.78 8.03
CA LEU A 114 -19.53 8.59 6.86
C LEU A 114 -19.79 9.94 6.21
N ASN A 115 -19.62 10.00 4.89
CA ASN A 115 -20.04 11.15 4.10
C ASN A 115 -21.58 11.17 3.91
N PRO A 116 -22.17 12.22 3.32
CA PRO A 116 -23.61 12.28 3.03
C PRO A 116 -24.15 11.16 2.12
N HIS A 117 -23.29 10.41 1.43
CA HIS A 117 -23.64 9.25 0.60
C HIS A 117 -23.55 7.91 1.37
N ASN A 118 -23.34 7.95 2.69
CA ASN A 118 -23.06 6.79 3.54
C ASN A 118 -21.84 5.99 3.05
N GLU A 119 -20.77 6.68 2.67
CA GLU A 119 -19.49 6.09 2.30
C GLU A 119 -18.43 6.48 3.31
N ILE A 120 -17.55 5.54 3.65
CA ILE A 120 -16.52 5.78 4.64
C ILE A 120 -15.39 6.64 4.08
N SER A 121 -15.01 7.67 4.84
CA SER A 121 -13.82 8.48 4.63
C SER A 121 -12.92 8.35 5.85
N SER A 122 -11.63 8.15 5.63
CA SER A 122 -10.65 7.98 6.71
C SER A 122 -9.66 9.13 6.75
N LYS A 123 -9.25 9.50 7.96
CA LYS A 123 -8.21 10.50 8.22
C LYS A 123 -7.10 9.88 9.06
N MET A 124 -5.86 10.21 8.73
CA MET A 124 -4.69 9.92 9.56
C MET A 124 -4.12 11.26 10.00
N ASN A 125 -4.00 11.48 11.32
CA ASN A 125 -3.53 12.74 11.89
C ASN A 125 -4.25 13.96 11.28
N SER A 126 -5.57 13.87 11.16
CA SER A 126 -6.47 14.87 10.55
C SER A 126 -6.38 15.04 9.03
N TYR A 127 -5.43 14.40 8.34
CA TYR A 127 -5.34 14.45 6.88
C TYR A 127 -6.19 13.34 6.23
N PRO A 128 -7.09 13.67 5.29
CA PRO A 128 -7.83 12.68 4.53
C PRO A 128 -6.89 11.72 3.78
N ILE A 129 -7.18 10.43 3.83
CA ILE A 129 -6.41 9.41 3.12
C ILE A 129 -7.31 8.61 2.17
N GLN A 130 -6.91 8.52 0.91
CA GLN A 130 -7.47 7.55 -0.01
C GLN A 130 -6.71 6.23 0.14
N MET A 131 -7.42 5.18 0.57
CA MET A 131 -6.83 3.85 0.65
C MET A 131 -6.64 3.28 -0.75
N ARG A 132 -5.40 2.88 -1.05
CA ARG A 132 -5.00 2.21 -2.29
C ARG A 132 -4.21 0.98 -1.88
N GLY A 133 -4.79 -0.19 -2.05
CA GLY A 133 -4.24 -1.42 -1.50
C GLY A 133 -4.90 -2.66 -2.08
N GLY A 134 -4.54 -3.81 -1.51
CA GLY A 134 -5.13 -5.10 -1.87
C GLY A 134 -5.33 -5.99 -0.63
N GLY A 135 -6.08 -7.07 -0.84
CA GLY A 135 -6.20 -8.14 0.16
C GLY A 135 -4.89 -8.89 0.31
N TYR A 136 -4.48 -9.16 1.56
CA TYR A 136 -3.34 -10.03 1.84
C TYR A 136 -3.83 -11.39 2.33
N ALA A 137 -3.35 -12.43 1.66
CA ALA A 137 -3.49 -13.80 2.12
C ALA A 137 -2.15 -14.28 2.70
N THR A 138 -2.23 -15.00 3.81
CA THR A 138 -1.08 -15.71 4.37
C THR A 138 -0.62 -16.83 3.43
N ASP A 139 0.56 -17.40 3.68
CA ASP A 139 0.88 -18.70 3.11
C ASP A 139 -0.26 -19.70 3.36
N VAL A 140 -0.60 -20.53 2.37
CA VAL A 140 -1.72 -21.48 2.48
C VAL A 140 -1.54 -22.49 3.61
N PHE A 141 -0.30 -22.77 4.01
CA PHE A 141 0.03 -23.63 5.15
C PHE A 141 0.40 -22.83 6.41
N LEU A 142 0.08 -21.53 6.43
CA LEU A 142 0.38 -20.60 7.52
C LEU A 142 1.87 -20.54 7.92
N ARG A 143 2.77 -20.91 7.01
CA ARG A 143 4.22 -20.84 7.25
C ARG A 143 4.66 -19.39 7.37
N TRP A 144 5.19 -19.04 8.55
CA TRP A 144 5.72 -17.72 8.82
C TRP A 144 7.17 -17.59 8.37
N ALA A 145 7.46 -16.57 7.56
CA ALA A 145 8.80 -16.19 7.17
C ALA A 145 8.90 -14.65 7.16
N PRO A 146 9.57 -14.04 8.15
CA PRO A 146 9.67 -12.57 8.26
C PRO A 146 10.18 -11.91 6.98
N GLN A 147 11.17 -12.51 6.32
CA GLN A 147 11.76 -12.00 5.08
C GLN A 147 10.78 -12.04 3.91
N ARG A 148 9.84 -13.00 3.92
CA ARG A 148 8.77 -13.06 2.91
C ARG A 148 7.75 -11.93 3.14
N PHE A 149 7.35 -11.68 4.38
CA PHE A 149 6.45 -10.58 4.68
C PHE A 149 7.08 -9.23 4.34
N GLU A 150 8.36 -9.04 4.70
CA GLU A 150 9.11 -7.84 4.32
C GLU A 150 9.14 -7.66 2.79
N CYS A 151 9.36 -8.74 2.03
CA CYS A 151 9.29 -8.70 0.57
C CYS A 151 7.94 -8.22 0.06
N ILE A 152 6.84 -8.78 0.59
CA ILE A 152 5.48 -8.42 0.19
C ILE A 152 5.20 -6.95 0.53
N ALA A 153 5.55 -6.51 1.74
CA ALA A 153 5.37 -5.12 2.16
C ALA A 153 6.17 -4.14 1.28
N ARG A 154 7.39 -4.50 0.88
CA ARG A 154 8.18 -3.70 -0.08
C ARG A 154 7.55 -3.67 -1.47
N CYS A 155 7.00 -4.78 -1.96
CA CYS A 155 6.26 -4.79 -3.23
C CYS A 155 5.01 -3.88 -3.17
N VAL A 156 4.30 -3.84 -2.04
CA VAL A 156 3.15 -2.92 -1.85
C VAL A 156 3.59 -1.47 -1.99
N LEU A 157 4.72 -1.09 -1.36
CA LEU A 157 5.29 0.25 -1.50
C LEU A 157 5.76 0.54 -2.94
N ASP A 158 6.37 -0.43 -3.62
CA ASP A 158 6.84 -0.32 -5.00
C ASP A 158 5.68 -0.11 -6.00
N MET A 159 4.53 -0.72 -5.74
CA MET A 159 3.29 -0.49 -6.49
C MET A 159 2.64 0.87 -6.17
N GLY A 160 3.21 1.68 -5.28
CA GLY A 160 2.64 2.97 -4.85
C GLY A 160 1.39 2.85 -3.97
N MET A 161 1.13 1.66 -3.42
CA MET A 161 0.03 1.40 -2.50
C MET A 161 0.38 1.85 -1.08
N ASN A 162 -0.65 2.14 -0.28
CA ASN A 162 -0.53 2.64 1.09
C ASN A 162 -1.28 1.79 2.14
N ALA A 163 -1.96 0.72 1.72
CA ALA A 163 -2.75 -0.13 2.61
C ALA A 163 -2.68 -1.62 2.24
N ILE A 164 -2.87 -2.47 3.24
CA ILE A 164 -3.08 -3.91 3.10
C ILE A 164 -4.26 -4.29 4.00
N ARG A 165 -5.21 -5.09 3.50
CA ARG A 165 -6.30 -5.65 4.31
C ARG A 165 -5.86 -7.00 4.88
N LEU A 166 -5.84 -7.12 6.22
CA LEU A 166 -5.53 -8.35 6.97
C LEU A 166 -6.67 -8.69 7.92
N GLU A 167 -7.02 -9.97 8.02
CA GLU A 167 -8.07 -10.48 8.92
C GLU A 167 -7.42 -11.20 10.13
N ALA A 168 -6.89 -10.48 11.13
CA ALA A 168 -6.54 -11.04 12.46
C ALA A 168 -6.19 -9.97 13.53
N ALA A 169 -6.42 -10.31 14.81
CA ALA A 169 -6.49 -9.39 15.96
C ALA A 169 -5.19 -9.14 16.78
N MET A 170 -4.00 -9.56 16.34
CA MET A 170 -2.78 -9.50 17.18
C MET A 170 -1.97 -8.17 17.12
N MET A 171 -2.60 -7.03 16.81
CA MET A 171 -1.84 -5.87 16.29
C MET A 171 -2.01 -4.54 17.03
N GLN A 172 -2.66 -4.48 18.19
CA GLN A 172 -3.15 -3.24 18.79
C GLN A 172 -2.15 -2.07 18.90
N THR A 173 -0.89 -2.30 19.29
CA THR A 173 0.10 -1.20 19.43
C THR A 173 0.68 -0.72 18.10
N ASN A 174 0.34 -1.35 16.97
CA ASN A 174 0.97 -1.05 15.69
C ASN A 174 0.34 0.18 15.04
N PRO A 175 1.13 1.23 14.74
CA PRO A 175 0.64 2.43 14.06
C PRO A 175 0.21 2.19 12.60
N SER A 176 0.40 0.99 12.06
CA SER A 176 -0.08 0.62 10.74
C SER A 176 -1.58 0.27 10.68
N LEU A 177 -2.26 0.05 11.82
CA LEU A 177 -3.65 -0.39 11.84
C LEU A 177 -4.66 0.74 11.58
N ILE A 178 -5.25 0.86 10.41
CA ILE A 178 -6.14 2.02 10.13
C ILE A 178 -7.61 1.75 10.48
N ALA A 179 -8.04 0.50 10.45
CA ALA A 179 -9.38 0.09 10.87
C ALA A 179 -9.38 -1.38 11.33
N PHE A 180 -10.37 -1.77 12.13
CA PHE A 180 -10.66 -3.17 12.44
C PHE A 180 -12.07 -3.53 11.98
N LEU A 181 -12.20 -4.56 11.15
CA LEU A 181 -13.50 -5.02 10.67
C LEU A 181 -13.94 -6.23 11.50
N VAL A 182 -15.10 -6.15 12.16
CA VAL A 182 -15.68 -7.29 12.91
C VAL A 182 -16.40 -8.29 12.00
N GLY A 183 -16.54 -7.96 10.72
CA GLY A 183 -17.20 -8.80 9.71
C GLY A 183 -16.52 -8.70 8.34
N GLY A 184 -16.61 -9.79 7.57
CA GLY A 184 -16.23 -9.83 6.16
C GLY A 184 -17.42 -9.43 5.28
N ASP A 185 -18.07 -10.42 4.69
CA ASP A 185 -19.25 -10.24 3.82
C ASP A 185 -20.49 -9.74 4.57
N PHE A 186 -20.63 -10.16 5.82
CA PHE A 186 -21.73 -9.80 6.70
C PHE A 186 -21.20 -9.28 8.03
N TRP A 187 -22.02 -8.46 8.69
CA TRP A 187 -21.74 -7.98 10.03
C TRP A 187 -22.06 -9.05 11.06
N SER A 188 -21.43 -8.96 12.24
CA SER A 188 -21.81 -9.77 13.39
C SER A 188 -23.19 -9.37 13.90
N ASP A 189 -24.00 -10.31 14.40
CA ASP A 189 -25.28 -9.97 15.03
C ASP A 189 -25.09 -9.03 16.25
N ASP A 190 -26.18 -8.42 16.75
CA ASP A 190 -26.11 -7.46 17.86
C ASP A 190 -25.45 -8.08 19.12
N ARG A 191 -25.68 -9.37 19.39
CA ARG A 191 -25.13 -10.06 20.56
C ARG A 191 -23.61 -10.25 20.43
N ALA A 192 -23.16 -10.76 19.29
CA ALA A 192 -21.75 -10.96 19.00
C ALA A 192 -21.01 -9.62 18.92
N THR A 193 -21.64 -8.58 18.35
CA THR A 193 -21.04 -7.24 18.25
C THR A 193 -20.69 -6.68 19.62
N VAL A 194 -21.58 -6.82 20.62
CA VAL A 194 -21.29 -6.40 22.00
C VAL A 194 -20.06 -7.13 22.54
N ILE A 195 -19.94 -8.45 22.34
CA ILE A 195 -18.78 -9.23 22.80
C ILE A 195 -17.47 -8.73 22.16
N HIS A 196 -17.47 -8.41 20.86
CA HIS A 196 -16.29 -7.85 20.18
C HIS A 196 -15.94 -6.47 20.74
N LEU A 197 -16.95 -5.60 20.91
CA LEU A 197 -16.75 -4.25 21.41
C LEU A 197 -16.28 -4.23 22.86
N ASP A 198 -16.82 -5.10 23.71
CA ASP A 198 -16.37 -5.27 25.10
C ASP A 198 -14.91 -5.73 25.13
N GLY A 199 -14.55 -6.74 24.32
CA GLY A 199 -13.16 -7.21 24.24
C GLY A 199 -12.19 -6.14 23.71
N LEU A 200 -12.60 -5.35 22.72
CA LEU A 200 -11.82 -4.23 22.19
C LEU A 200 -11.73 -3.08 23.21
N HIS A 201 -12.82 -2.79 23.92
CA HIS A 201 -12.85 -1.79 24.98
C HIS A 201 -11.93 -2.18 26.14
N ASP A 202 -12.02 -3.42 26.62
CA ASP A 202 -11.17 -3.97 27.69
C ASP A 202 -9.69 -4.00 27.30
N ALA A 203 -9.41 -4.11 26.00
CA ALA A 203 -8.06 -3.98 25.47
C ALA A 203 -7.57 -2.52 25.39
N GLU A 204 -8.43 -1.51 25.53
CA GLU A 204 -8.17 -0.09 25.21
C GLU A 204 -7.94 0.16 23.71
N TRP A 205 -8.75 -0.46 22.85
CA TRP A 205 -8.65 -0.32 21.39
C TRP A 205 -9.01 1.10 20.94
N GLN A 206 -8.11 1.72 20.16
CA GLN A 206 -8.23 3.13 19.74
C GLN A 206 -8.53 3.31 18.25
N VAL A 207 -8.47 2.23 17.47
CA VAL A 207 -8.62 2.28 16.01
C VAL A 207 -10.10 2.10 15.63
N PRO A 208 -10.61 2.81 14.60
CA PRO A 208 -12.00 2.66 14.18
C PRO A 208 -12.43 1.21 13.98
N VAL A 209 -13.60 0.86 14.52
CA VAL A 209 -14.23 -0.46 14.36
C VAL A 209 -15.33 -0.35 13.32
N ILE A 210 -15.29 -1.20 12.30
CA ILE A 210 -16.19 -1.19 11.16
C ILE A 210 -17.01 -2.48 11.15
N SER A 211 -18.31 -2.37 10.90
CA SER A 211 -19.27 -3.48 11.01
C SER A 211 -19.00 -4.65 10.05
N SER A 212 -18.70 -4.37 8.78
CA SER A 212 -18.32 -5.39 7.79
C SER A 212 -17.62 -4.77 6.59
N ALA A 213 -17.06 -5.58 5.69
CA ALA A 213 -16.51 -5.13 4.42
C ALA A 213 -17.60 -4.75 3.38
N ALA A 214 -18.87 -5.04 3.63
CA ALA A 214 -19.96 -4.77 2.68
C ALA A 214 -20.97 -3.74 3.21
N LYS A 215 -21.79 -3.17 2.33
CA LYS A 215 -22.88 -2.23 2.67
C LYS A 215 -24.24 -2.94 2.76
N ARG A 216 -24.26 -4.18 3.28
CA ARG A 216 -25.46 -5.05 3.30
C ARG A 216 -26.36 -4.86 4.52
N GLY A 217 -25.81 -4.30 5.60
CA GLY A 217 -26.48 -4.07 6.87
C GLY A 217 -25.45 -3.82 7.97
N TYR A 218 -25.92 -3.71 9.21
CA TYR A 218 -25.07 -3.36 10.35
C TYR A 218 -25.72 -3.71 11.69
N PRO A 219 -24.91 -3.91 12.75
CA PRO A 219 -25.43 -4.05 14.10
C PRO A 219 -25.72 -2.66 14.66
N LYS A 220 -26.67 -2.58 15.59
CA LYS A 220 -27.12 -1.30 16.17
C LYS A 220 -25.97 -0.51 16.80
N ALA A 221 -25.00 -1.20 17.38
CA ALA A 221 -23.88 -0.59 18.08
C ALA A 221 -22.82 0.04 17.16
N LEU A 222 -22.70 -0.37 15.89
CA LEU A 222 -21.66 0.13 14.97
C LEU A 222 -22.19 0.99 13.83
N GLY A 223 -23.46 0.82 13.45
CA GLY A 223 -23.99 1.52 12.29
C GLY A 223 -23.39 1.05 10.95
N PRO A 224 -23.79 1.69 9.84
CA PRO A 224 -23.39 1.27 8.49
C PRO A 224 -21.87 1.33 8.28
N SER A 225 -21.33 0.34 7.58
CA SER A 225 -19.88 0.22 7.34
C SER A 225 -19.31 1.33 6.45
N GLY A 226 -20.12 1.81 5.50
CA GLY A 226 -19.67 2.70 4.43
C GLY A 226 -18.77 2.06 3.38
N LEU A 227 -18.57 0.74 3.42
CA LEU A 227 -17.74 -0.05 2.51
C LEU A 227 -18.60 -0.79 1.47
N LYS A 228 -18.10 -0.96 0.24
CA LYS A 228 -18.77 -1.60 -0.90
C LYS A 228 -18.06 -2.89 -1.30
N LYS A 229 -18.83 -3.98 -1.39
CA LYS A 229 -18.37 -5.33 -1.80
C LYS A 229 -19.32 -5.92 -2.86
N GLU A 230 -19.53 -5.15 -3.93
CA GLU A 230 -20.49 -5.46 -5.02
C GLU A 230 -19.82 -6.09 -6.25
N GLY A 231 -18.59 -6.60 -6.08
CA GLY A 231 -17.78 -7.08 -7.19
C GLY A 231 -17.22 -5.93 -8.04
N PRO A 232 -16.71 -6.25 -9.23
CA PRO A 232 -16.64 -7.57 -9.84
C PRO A 232 -15.57 -8.47 -9.20
N TYR A 233 -15.60 -9.75 -9.53
CA TYR A 233 -14.59 -10.75 -9.20
C TYR A 233 -14.15 -11.58 -10.41
N ASP A 234 -14.64 -11.23 -11.59
CA ASP A 234 -14.31 -11.84 -12.87
C ASP A 234 -14.11 -10.76 -13.95
N TRP A 235 -13.85 -11.19 -15.18
CA TRP A 235 -13.48 -10.29 -16.27
C TRP A 235 -14.54 -9.21 -16.53
N VAL A 236 -14.08 -7.95 -16.49
CA VAL A 236 -14.82 -6.77 -16.94
C VAL A 236 -13.95 -5.87 -17.81
N LEU A 237 -14.57 -5.11 -18.70
CA LEU A 237 -13.90 -4.16 -19.59
C LEU A 237 -13.26 -3.00 -18.81
N PRO A 238 -12.18 -2.37 -19.31
CA PRO A 238 -11.58 -1.20 -18.66
C PRO A 238 -12.56 -0.05 -18.41
N VAL A 239 -13.47 0.21 -19.36
CA VAL A 239 -14.48 1.29 -19.27
C VAL A 239 -15.47 1.08 -18.11
N TYR A 240 -15.67 -0.16 -17.66
CA TYR A 240 -16.54 -0.51 -16.52
C TYR A 240 -16.25 0.37 -15.31
N TRP A 241 -14.97 0.54 -14.97
CA TRP A 241 -14.56 1.27 -13.77
C TRP A 241 -14.91 2.76 -13.80
N PHE A 242 -15.05 3.34 -14.99
CA PHE A 242 -15.22 4.78 -15.19
C PHE A 242 -16.66 5.18 -15.50
N ASP A 243 -17.50 4.23 -15.92
CA ASP A 243 -18.94 4.46 -16.04
C ASP A 243 -19.57 4.38 -14.64
N ARG A 244 -20.00 5.54 -14.14
CA ARG A 244 -20.50 5.72 -12.76
C ARG A 244 -21.99 6.02 -12.69
N GLU A 245 -22.66 6.20 -13.83
CA GLU A 245 -24.05 6.66 -13.87
C GLU A 245 -24.98 5.73 -14.65
N PRO A 246 -26.21 5.46 -14.15
CA PRO A 246 -26.68 5.80 -12.80
C PRO A 246 -25.98 4.96 -11.73
N THR A 247 -25.63 5.54 -10.58
CA THR A 247 -24.85 4.88 -9.52
C THR A 247 -25.41 3.54 -9.06
N ASP A 248 -26.75 3.41 -9.02
CA ASP A 248 -27.44 2.22 -8.50
C ASP A 248 -27.27 0.97 -9.40
N ASN A 249 -26.86 1.14 -10.66
CA ASN A 249 -26.60 0.05 -11.61
C ASN A 249 -25.15 0.01 -12.09
N ARG A 250 -24.23 0.56 -11.28
CA ARG A 250 -22.78 0.63 -11.54
C ARG A 250 -22.02 0.03 -10.36
N SER A 251 -22.44 -1.18 -9.98
CA SER A 251 -21.76 -2.01 -8.98
C SER A 251 -20.26 -2.02 -9.27
N GLY A 252 -19.42 -1.90 -8.24
CA GLY A 252 -17.96 -1.95 -8.42
C GLY A 252 -17.29 -0.74 -9.09
N SER A 253 -18.00 0.12 -9.83
CA SER A 253 -17.40 1.31 -10.48
C SER A 253 -16.78 2.27 -9.46
N SER A 254 -15.94 3.19 -9.94
CA SER A 254 -15.07 4.09 -9.14
C SER A 254 -15.80 5.21 -8.37
N PHE A 255 -16.68 4.81 -7.46
CA PHE A 255 -17.32 5.66 -6.45
C PHE A 255 -17.48 4.89 -5.13
N GLY A 256 -17.49 5.63 -4.02
CA GLY A 256 -17.43 5.08 -2.68
C GLY A 256 -16.14 4.32 -2.38
N PHE A 257 -16.20 3.46 -1.36
CA PHE A 257 -15.06 2.66 -0.93
C PHE A 257 -15.23 1.21 -1.36
N GLY A 258 -14.53 0.78 -2.40
CA GLY A 258 -14.48 -0.61 -2.82
C GLY A 258 -13.55 -1.46 -1.96
N SER A 259 -14.08 -2.29 -1.07
CA SER A 259 -13.27 -3.01 -0.06
C SER A 259 -12.58 -4.27 -0.60
N ASP A 260 -13.20 -4.89 -1.59
CA ASP A 260 -12.80 -6.18 -2.16
C ASP A 260 -13.50 -6.36 -3.52
N LEU A 261 -12.73 -6.27 -4.60
CA LEU A 261 -13.16 -6.44 -5.99
C LEU A 261 -11.95 -6.46 -6.91
N GLY A 262 -12.11 -7.03 -8.11
CA GLY A 262 -11.09 -7.07 -9.14
C GLY A 262 -11.63 -7.68 -10.43
N ALA A 263 -10.89 -7.53 -11.52
CA ALA A 263 -11.31 -8.05 -12.82
C ALA A 263 -11.00 -9.55 -13.03
N GLY A 264 -10.98 -10.33 -11.95
CA GLY A 264 -10.71 -11.76 -11.97
C GLY A 264 -9.25 -12.13 -12.20
N VAL A 265 -9.01 -12.87 -13.28
CA VAL A 265 -7.77 -13.62 -13.54
C VAL A 265 -6.55 -12.70 -13.60
N GLY A 266 -5.48 -13.11 -12.89
CA GLY A 266 -4.15 -12.54 -13.01
C GLY A 266 -3.13 -13.61 -13.39
N THR A 267 -2.95 -13.84 -14.70
CA THR A 267 -2.04 -14.87 -15.20
C THR A 267 -0.60 -14.59 -14.77
N PRO A 268 0.04 -15.50 -14.00
CA PRO A 268 1.43 -15.32 -13.60
C PRO A 268 2.39 -15.31 -14.80
N THR A 269 3.60 -14.80 -14.59
CA THR A 269 4.66 -14.91 -15.61
C THR A 269 4.86 -16.37 -16.04
N GLN A 270 5.22 -16.60 -17.31
CA GLN A 270 5.45 -17.95 -17.86
C GLN A 270 6.35 -18.81 -16.98
N ARG A 271 7.35 -18.20 -16.35
CA ARG A 271 8.24 -18.92 -15.43
C ARG A 271 7.53 -19.43 -14.18
N SER A 272 6.68 -18.60 -13.57
CA SER A 272 5.89 -19.02 -12.41
C SER A 272 4.97 -20.18 -12.79
N LEU A 273 4.34 -20.11 -13.97
CA LEU A 273 3.54 -21.21 -14.52
C LEU A 273 4.37 -22.50 -14.67
N GLN A 274 5.56 -22.42 -15.27
CA GLN A 274 6.44 -23.58 -15.46
C GLN A 274 6.88 -24.24 -14.14
N VAL A 275 7.07 -23.47 -13.07
CA VAL A 275 7.41 -24.01 -11.75
C VAL A 275 6.22 -24.70 -11.10
N SER A 276 5.01 -24.18 -11.32
CA SER A 276 3.78 -24.72 -10.73
C SER A 276 3.24 -25.95 -11.46
N ASP A 277 3.41 -26.04 -12.77
CA ASP A 277 2.58 -26.93 -13.61
C ASP A 277 3.28 -28.18 -14.16
N GLY A 278 4.58 -28.37 -13.91
CA GLY A 278 5.27 -29.64 -14.22
C GLY A 278 5.45 -29.98 -15.71
N GLN A 279 4.59 -29.54 -16.65
CA GLN A 279 4.77 -29.49 -18.11
C GLN A 279 3.62 -28.72 -18.80
N ARG A 280 4.00 -27.85 -19.75
CA ARG A 280 3.21 -27.24 -20.85
C ARG A 280 1.96 -26.42 -20.50
N TYR A 281 2.12 -25.09 -20.64
CA TYR A 281 1.05 -24.21 -21.13
C TYR A 281 1.30 -23.92 -22.62
N GLU A 282 0.34 -24.25 -23.48
CA GLU A 282 0.17 -23.58 -24.78
C GLU A 282 -0.69 -22.32 -24.59
N GLY A 283 -0.42 -21.31 -25.41
CA GLY A 283 -0.62 -19.90 -25.10
C GLY A 283 -2.02 -19.47 -24.70
N LEU A 284 -2.06 -18.57 -23.72
CA LEU A 284 -3.11 -17.58 -23.55
C LEU A 284 -2.41 -16.24 -23.35
N VAL A 285 -2.57 -15.35 -24.33
CA VAL A 285 -2.21 -13.93 -24.25
C VAL A 285 -3.52 -13.22 -23.95
N ASP A 286 -3.60 -12.53 -22.82
CA ASP A 286 -4.72 -11.63 -22.54
C ASP A 286 -4.22 -10.20 -22.29
N GLU A 287 -5.02 -9.28 -22.84
CA GLU A 287 -4.70 -7.93 -23.25
C GLU A 287 -4.67 -6.91 -22.09
N ALA A 288 -3.90 -5.82 -22.28
CA ALA A 288 -3.79 -4.73 -21.32
C ALA A 288 -4.94 -3.71 -21.42
N LYS A 289 -5.28 -3.14 -20.27
CA LYS A 289 -6.42 -2.23 -20.04
C LYS A 289 -6.00 -0.75 -20.10
N GLN A 290 -6.92 0.12 -20.54
CA GLN A 290 -6.73 1.57 -20.63
C GLN A 290 -7.78 2.37 -19.84
N GLY A 291 -7.43 3.60 -19.43
CA GLY A 291 -8.33 4.55 -18.76
C GLY A 291 -8.65 5.79 -19.62
N PRO A 292 -9.62 6.63 -19.21
CA PRO A 292 -10.03 7.82 -19.93
C PRO A 292 -9.13 9.02 -19.63
N LEU A 293 -8.96 9.89 -20.63
CA LEU A 293 -8.29 11.18 -20.52
C LEU A 293 -9.20 12.26 -21.05
N SER A 294 -9.16 13.42 -20.40
CA SER A 294 -9.89 14.61 -20.81
C SER A 294 -8.97 15.59 -21.54
N HIS A 295 -9.52 16.11 -22.64
CA HIS A 295 -9.16 17.28 -23.46
C HIS A 295 -7.71 17.46 -23.93
N ALA A 296 -7.47 17.03 -25.18
CA ALA A 296 -6.65 17.76 -26.15
C ALA A 296 -7.40 17.77 -27.50
N THR A 297 -7.65 18.97 -28.02
CA THR A 297 -8.48 19.20 -29.21
C THR A 297 -7.62 19.21 -30.47
N GLU A 298 -7.33 18.03 -31.01
CA GLU A 298 -7.05 17.78 -32.43
C GLU A 298 -7.57 16.38 -32.76
N TYR A 299 -8.47 16.25 -33.74
CA TYR A 299 -9.09 14.96 -34.08
C TYR A 299 -8.13 14.06 -34.85
N LEU A 300 -7.19 13.43 -34.15
CA LEU A 300 -6.43 12.28 -34.66
C LEU A 300 -7.38 11.08 -34.78
N THR A 301 -7.70 10.69 -36.02
CA THR A 301 -8.54 9.51 -36.28
C THR A 301 -7.68 8.25 -36.20
N ILE A 302 -7.90 7.43 -35.17
CA ILE A 302 -7.31 6.09 -35.05
C ILE A 302 -7.91 5.21 -36.15
N LYS A 303 -7.07 4.60 -37.00
CA LYS A 303 -7.52 3.70 -38.07
C LYS A 303 -7.94 2.33 -37.52
N ASP A 304 -7.04 1.70 -36.76
CA ASP A 304 -7.23 0.39 -36.13
C ASP A 304 -6.86 0.45 -34.63
N VAL A 305 -5.56 0.44 -34.32
CA VAL A 305 -5.00 0.61 -32.97
C VAL A 305 -4.00 1.76 -32.98
N GLY A 306 -4.07 2.65 -31.98
CA GLY A 306 -3.13 3.74 -31.77
C GLY A 306 -2.41 3.62 -30.42
N VAL A 307 -1.19 4.13 -30.32
CA VAL A 307 -0.49 4.26 -29.03
C VAL A 307 -0.57 5.71 -28.60
N LEU A 308 -1.30 5.99 -27.52
CA LEU A 308 -1.31 7.28 -26.85
C LEU A 308 -0.22 7.28 -25.78
N HIS A 309 0.72 8.21 -25.91
CA HIS A 309 1.79 8.42 -24.93
C HIS A 309 1.55 9.73 -24.19
N LEU A 310 1.53 9.66 -22.86
CA LEU A 310 1.39 10.82 -21.99
C LEU A 310 2.67 11.03 -21.20
N LEU A 311 3.12 12.27 -21.16
CA LEU A 311 4.25 12.71 -20.36
C LEU A 311 3.81 13.84 -19.45
N LEU A 312 4.09 13.69 -18.15
CA LEU A 312 4.07 14.81 -17.21
C LEU A 312 5.50 15.30 -17.07
N VAL A 313 5.75 16.54 -17.43
CA VAL A 313 7.06 17.19 -17.38
C VAL A 313 7.05 18.31 -16.36
N ASP A 314 8.19 18.51 -15.70
CA ASP A 314 8.46 19.66 -14.84
C ASP A 314 8.76 20.87 -15.72
N ASP A 315 7.94 21.92 -15.63
CA ASP A 315 7.91 23.07 -16.56
C ASP A 315 9.27 23.77 -16.69
N ASP A 316 10.08 23.79 -15.63
CA ASP A 316 11.34 24.55 -15.60
C ASP A 316 12.58 23.73 -16.06
N ARG A 317 12.47 22.40 -16.18
CA ARG A 317 13.65 21.50 -16.31
C ARG A 317 13.52 20.40 -17.36
N GLU A 318 12.41 20.36 -18.11
CA GLU A 318 12.07 19.28 -19.05
C GLU A 318 12.17 17.88 -18.42
N LYS A 319 12.11 17.81 -17.09
CA LYS A 319 12.29 16.57 -16.36
C LYS A 319 10.97 15.80 -16.42
N VAL A 320 10.99 14.63 -17.04
CA VAL A 320 9.84 13.72 -17.03
C VAL A 320 9.59 13.25 -15.59
N LEU A 321 8.44 13.65 -15.03
CA LEU A 321 7.96 13.28 -13.70
C LEU A 321 7.12 12.00 -13.74
N SER A 322 6.34 11.82 -14.80
CA SER A 322 5.55 10.61 -15.03
C SER A 322 5.41 10.35 -16.52
N ARG A 323 5.26 9.07 -16.86
CA ARG A 323 4.98 8.61 -18.22
C ARG A 323 3.94 7.50 -18.17
N ASN A 324 3.01 7.53 -19.10
CA ASN A 324 2.07 6.43 -19.28
C ASN A 324 1.74 6.22 -20.75
N ALA A 325 1.49 4.98 -21.13
CA ALA A 325 1.18 4.62 -22.50
C ALA A 325 -0.08 3.77 -22.55
N TYR A 326 -0.89 4.02 -23.57
CA TYR A 326 -2.23 3.48 -23.74
C TYR A 326 -2.36 2.98 -25.19
N TRP A 327 -2.71 1.70 -25.41
CA TRP A 327 -3.01 1.17 -26.75
C TRP A 327 -4.50 1.24 -27.04
N LEU A 328 -4.95 2.25 -27.80
CA LEU A 328 -6.35 2.60 -28.02
C LEU A 328 -6.88 1.90 -29.28
N SER A 329 -8.02 1.22 -29.17
CA SER A 329 -8.73 0.70 -30.35
C SER A 329 -9.68 1.75 -30.91
N ARG A 330 -9.87 1.75 -32.24
CA ARG A 330 -10.96 2.47 -32.88
C ARG A 330 -12.33 1.96 -32.41
N GLN A 331 -12.45 0.65 -32.18
CA GLN A 331 -13.66 0.03 -31.65
C GLN A 331 -13.69 0.23 -30.13
N LYS A 332 -14.77 0.82 -29.61
CA LYS A 332 -14.91 1.08 -28.18
C LYS A 332 -15.46 -0.12 -27.44
N ASP A 333 -14.99 -0.31 -26.21
CA ASP A 333 -15.65 -1.18 -25.24
C ASP A 333 -17.07 -0.69 -24.93
N VAL A 334 -18.01 -1.61 -24.83
CA VAL A 334 -19.39 -1.37 -24.39
C VAL A 334 -19.78 -2.48 -23.41
N VAL A 335 -20.12 -2.08 -22.20
CA VAL A 335 -20.59 -2.96 -21.12
C VAL A 335 -22.10 -3.21 -21.29
N ASP A 336 -22.56 -4.45 -21.12
CA ASP A 336 -23.98 -4.77 -21.03
C ASP A 336 -24.49 -4.74 -19.58
N TRP A 337 -24.76 -3.54 -19.06
CA TRP A 337 -25.24 -3.38 -17.68
C TRP A 337 -26.57 -4.10 -17.38
N THR A 338 -27.29 -4.61 -18.38
CA THR A 338 -28.53 -5.38 -18.15
C THR A 338 -28.27 -6.81 -17.66
N THR A 339 -27.05 -7.31 -17.81
CA THR A 339 -26.64 -8.66 -17.38
C THR A 339 -25.82 -8.67 -16.09
N THR A 340 -25.79 -7.53 -15.38
CA THR A 340 -25.05 -7.38 -14.12
C THR A 340 -25.41 -8.48 -13.13
N SER A 341 -24.40 -9.21 -12.69
CA SER A 341 -24.47 -10.22 -11.64
C SER A 341 -23.68 -9.78 -10.40
N TRP A 342 -23.65 -10.59 -9.35
CA TRP A 342 -22.89 -10.28 -8.14
C TRP A 342 -21.36 -10.28 -8.34
N TYR A 343 -20.85 -10.87 -9.44
CA TYR A 343 -19.42 -11.04 -9.68
C TYR A 343 -18.92 -10.53 -11.03
N SER A 344 -19.80 -10.25 -11.99
CA SER A 344 -19.41 -9.75 -13.31
C SER A 344 -20.57 -9.12 -14.09
N VAL A 345 -20.26 -8.60 -15.26
CA VAL A 345 -21.19 -8.06 -16.26
C VAL A 345 -20.74 -8.50 -17.65
N ASP A 346 -21.67 -8.75 -18.57
CA ASP A 346 -21.29 -9.18 -19.92
C ASP A 346 -20.75 -8.04 -20.78
N VAL A 347 -19.98 -8.43 -21.79
CA VAL A 347 -19.42 -7.55 -22.80
C VAL A 347 -20.38 -7.46 -23.98
N LYS A 348 -20.97 -6.28 -24.20
CA LYS A 348 -21.78 -6.02 -25.39
C LYS A 348 -20.92 -5.84 -26.64
N GLN A 349 -19.77 -5.20 -26.47
CA GLN A 349 -18.77 -4.99 -27.50
C GLN A 349 -17.40 -4.83 -26.83
N SER A 350 -16.38 -5.50 -27.33
CA SER A 350 -14.99 -5.32 -26.87
C SER A 350 -14.24 -4.38 -27.80
N ALA A 351 -13.20 -3.74 -27.29
CA ALA A 351 -12.16 -3.14 -28.11
C ALA A 351 -11.52 -4.21 -29.03
N ASN A 352 -11.04 -3.79 -30.20
CA ASN A 352 -10.36 -4.67 -31.14
C ASN A 352 -8.87 -4.31 -31.22
N PHE A 353 -8.02 -5.16 -30.63
CA PHE A 353 -6.57 -5.02 -30.63
C PHE A 353 -5.83 -5.95 -31.58
N THR A 354 -6.55 -6.65 -32.47
CA THR A 354 -5.96 -7.65 -33.38
C THR A 354 -4.87 -7.10 -34.30
N ALA A 355 -4.86 -5.78 -34.58
CA ALA A 355 -3.79 -5.13 -35.33
C ALA A 355 -2.40 -5.25 -34.66
N LEU A 356 -2.35 -5.44 -33.33
CA LEU A 356 -1.10 -5.69 -32.61
C LEU A 356 -0.46 -7.04 -32.99
N ASN A 357 -1.25 -8.03 -33.44
CA ASN A 357 -0.75 -9.35 -33.82
C ASN A 357 0.10 -9.32 -35.10
N THR A 358 -0.14 -8.34 -35.97
CA THR A 358 0.55 -8.17 -37.26
C THR A 358 1.43 -6.91 -37.28
N MET A 359 1.66 -6.30 -36.12
CA MET A 359 2.51 -5.11 -36.00
C MET A 359 3.96 -5.44 -36.37
N GLU A 360 4.64 -4.51 -37.03
CA GLU A 360 6.08 -4.64 -37.30
C GLU A 360 6.88 -4.76 -35.99
N GLN A 361 7.87 -5.65 -35.99
CA GLN A 361 8.70 -5.87 -34.81
C GLN A 361 9.67 -4.72 -34.58
N ALA A 362 9.59 -4.10 -33.40
CA ALA A 362 10.56 -3.09 -32.98
C ALA A 362 11.91 -3.72 -32.59
N THR A 363 13.01 -3.08 -33.00
CA THR A 363 14.36 -3.43 -32.56
C THR A 363 14.74 -2.57 -31.37
N ILE A 364 15.01 -3.19 -30.22
CA ILE A 364 15.41 -2.50 -28.99
C ILE A 364 16.85 -2.85 -28.59
N THR A 365 17.55 -1.90 -27.99
CA THR A 365 18.87 -2.12 -27.38
C THR A 365 18.81 -1.79 -25.89
N ALA A 366 19.50 -2.57 -25.07
CA ALA A 366 19.62 -2.32 -23.63
C ALA A 366 21.11 -2.31 -23.23
N SER A 367 21.55 -1.19 -22.66
CA SER A 367 22.94 -0.96 -22.26
C SER A 367 23.01 -0.67 -20.77
N ALA A 368 23.77 -1.48 -20.03
CA ALA A 368 23.97 -1.29 -18.59
C ALA A 368 25.11 -0.30 -18.32
N PHE A 369 24.86 0.69 -17.47
CA PHE A 369 25.91 1.57 -16.94
C PHE A 369 26.33 1.07 -15.56
N LYS A 370 27.62 0.73 -15.40
CA LYS A 370 28.20 0.50 -14.08
C LYS A 370 28.34 1.85 -13.38
N ASN A 371 27.42 2.16 -12.48
CA ASN A 371 27.70 3.17 -11.46
C ASN A 371 27.71 2.51 -10.10
N LYS A 372 28.90 2.48 -9.49
CA LYS A 372 29.26 1.69 -8.30
C LYS A 372 28.80 2.39 -7.02
N THR A 373 27.57 2.90 -6.99
CA THR A 373 26.94 3.42 -5.78
C THR A 373 25.98 2.37 -5.25
N SER A 374 26.27 1.89 -4.04
CA SER A 374 25.57 0.88 -3.23
C SER A 374 24.19 0.43 -3.75
N GLY A 375 24.14 -0.78 -4.33
CA GLY A 375 22.91 -1.59 -4.43
C GLY A 375 21.99 -1.39 -5.65
N GLY A 376 22.35 -0.57 -6.64
CA GLY A 376 21.50 -0.38 -7.82
C GLY A 376 22.23 -0.28 -9.16
N TRP A 377 21.57 -0.73 -10.22
CA TRP A 377 22.03 -0.65 -11.62
C TRP A 377 21.20 0.33 -12.42
N LYS A 378 21.80 0.94 -13.43
CA LYS A 378 21.10 1.75 -14.44
C LYS A 378 21.23 1.06 -15.79
N LEU A 379 20.10 0.90 -16.47
CA LEU A 379 20.02 0.39 -17.83
C LEU A 379 19.39 1.46 -18.71
N GLN A 380 20.02 1.79 -19.84
CA GLN A 380 19.39 2.57 -20.88
C GLN A 380 18.82 1.64 -21.93
N VAL A 381 17.53 1.77 -22.16
CA VAL A 381 16.79 1.01 -23.17
C VAL A 381 16.41 1.98 -24.28
N GLU A 382 16.68 1.62 -25.51
CA GLU A 382 16.42 2.46 -26.69
C GLU A 382 15.57 1.69 -27.71
N ASN A 383 14.59 2.36 -28.30
CA ASN A 383 13.85 1.86 -29.44
C ASN A 383 14.49 2.35 -30.74
N ASN A 384 15.23 1.48 -31.43
CA ASN A 384 15.91 1.78 -32.68
C ASN A 384 15.02 1.57 -33.92
N ALA A 385 13.74 1.28 -33.74
CA ALA A 385 12.80 1.14 -34.84
C ALA A 385 12.12 2.46 -35.22
N THR A 386 11.45 2.44 -36.37
CA THR A 386 10.50 3.47 -36.82
C THR A 386 9.07 3.20 -36.33
N VAL A 387 8.85 2.10 -35.62
CA VAL A 387 7.57 1.69 -35.02
C VAL A 387 7.67 1.65 -33.48
N PRO A 388 6.56 1.81 -32.75
CA PRO A 388 6.57 1.70 -31.29
C PRO A 388 7.05 0.32 -30.80
N ALA A 389 7.76 0.27 -29.67
CA ALA A 389 8.02 -0.97 -28.94
C ALA A 389 6.95 -1.12 -27.85
N VAL A 390 5.97 -2.00 -28.07
CA VAL A 390 4.82 -2.18 -27.17
C VAL A 390 5.14 -3.19 -26.07
N PHE A 391 4.85 -2.83 -24.83
CA PHE A 391 4.92 -3.70 -23.64
C PHE A 391 6.30 -4.35 -23.39
N VAL A 392 7.36 -3.55 -23.43
CA VAL A 392 8.73 -3.98 -23.12
C VAL A 392 8.84 -4.41 -21.66
N GLN A 393 9.10 -5.70 -21.45
CA GLN A 393 9.34 -6.30 -20.14
C GLN A 393 10.84 -6.53 -19.91
N LEU A 394 11.36 -6.00 -18.80
CA LEU A 394 12.71 -6.25 -18.33
C LEU A 394 12.71 -7.32 -17.24
N ASN A 395 13.56 -8.33 -17.39
CA ASN A 395 13.75 -9.41 -16.42
C ASN A 395 15.24 -9.59 -16.10
N LEU A 396 15.61 -9.61 -14.82
CA LEU A 396 16.96 -10.03 -14.43
C LEU A 396 16.99 -11.55 -14.29
N ALA A 397 17.82 -12.18 -15.11
CA ALA A 397 18.06 -13.62 -15.11
C ALA A 397 19.50 -13.93 -14.67
N GLY A 398 19.64 -14.94 -13.82
CA GLY A 398 20.93 -15.53 -13.46
C GLY A 398 21.52 -16.37 -14.59
N LYS A 399 22.74 -16.86 -14.39
CA LYS A 399 23.52 -17.60 -15.41
C LYS A 399 22.82 -18.81 -16.00
N ARG A 400 21.89 -19.42 -15.26
CA ARG A 400 21.08 -20.58 -15.71
C ARG A 400 19.73 -20.15 -16.28
N GLY A 401 19.60 -18.88 -16.66
CA GLY A 401 18.36 -18.27 -17.09
C GLY A 401 17.31 -18.23 -15.98
N ASN A 402 17.70 -18.17 -14.69
CA ASN A 402 16.78 -18.15 -13.55
C ASN A 402 16.40 -16.75 -13.05
N ASN A 403 15.12 -16.46 -12.81
CA ASN A 403 14.72 -15.15 -12.32
C ASN A 403 15.34 -14.94 -10.95
N ILE A 404 16.05 -13.82 -10.78
CA ILE A 404 16.70 -13.47 -9.52
C ILE A 404 15.74 -12.59 -8.74
N THR A 405 14.89 -13.10 -7.86
CA THR A 405 14.02 -12.24 -7.03
C THR A 405 14.52 -12.19 -5.58
N PRO A 406 14.19 -11.13 -4.82
CA PRO A 406 13.40 -9.96 -5.22
C PRO A 406 14.25 -8.72 -5.56
N PHE A 407 13.76 -7.91 -6.50
CA PHE A 407 14.32 -6.61 -6.90
C PHE A 407 13.19 -5.64 -7.25
N THR A 408 13.51 -4.36 -7.40
CA THR A 408 12.54 -3.32 -7.83
C THR A 408 13.06 -2.61 -9.08
N TRP A 409 12.16 -2.37 -10.03
CA TRP A 409 12.46 -1.62 -11.25
C TRP A 409 11.80 -0.25 -11.16
N SER A 410 12.53 0.82 -11.45
CA SER A 410 11.91 2.16 -11.52
C SER A 410 10.86 2.26 -12.64
N HIS A 411 11.01 1.46 -13.69
CA HIS A 411 10.08 1.32 -14.81
C HIS A 411 10.15 -0.11 -15.33
N ASN A 412 9.01 -0.72 -15.61
CA ASN A 412 8.91 -2.01 -16.30
C ASN A 412 7.56 -2.08 -17.04
N TYR A 413 7.40 -3.02 -17.97
CA TYR A 413 6.18 -3.16 -18.77
C TYR A 413 5.78 -1.86 -19.53
N PHE A 414 6.78 -1.11 -19.99
CA PHE A 414 6.57 0.19 -20.64
C PHE A 414 6.44 0.05 -22.17
N THR A 415 5.77 1.02 -22.79
CA THR A 415 5.74 1.16 -24.25
C THR A 415 6.61 2.36 -24.64
N MET A 416 7.41 2.21 -25.71
CA MET A 416 8.30 3.26 -26.21
C MET A 416 7.87 3.69 -27.60
N LEU A 417 7.83 5.00 -27.84
CA LEU A 417 7.65 5.53 -29.19
C LEU A 417 8.89 5.26 -30.07
N PRO A 418 8.78 5.40 -31.40
CA PRO A 418 9.94 5.29 -32.30
C PRO A 418 11.06 6.22 -31.85
N ARG A 419 12.31 5.72 -31.85
CA ARG A 419 13.51 6.50 -31.51
C ARG A 419 13.57 7.04 -30.07
N GLU A 420 12.65 6.61 -29.20
CA GLU A 420 12.69 6.97 -27.78
C GLU A 420 13.76 6.18 -27.03
N PHE A 421 14.28 6.74 -25.94
CA PHE A 421 15.06 6.02 -24.95
C PHE A 421 14.54 6.27 -23.53
N ILE A 422 14.82 5.33 -22.63
CA ILE A 422 14.50 5.43 -21.21
C ILE A 422 15.66 4.88 -20.37
N VAL A 423 15.97 5.57 -19.26
CA VAL A 423 16.88 5.06 -18.24
C VAL A 423 16.08 4.42 -17.11
N VAL A 424 16.28 3.13 -16.91
CA VAL A 424 15.63 2.33 -15.88
C VAL A 424 16.63 2.02 -14.77
N LYS A 425 16.20 2.15 -13.51
CA LYS A 425 16.98 1.73 -12.35
C LYS A 425 16.47 0.38 -11.86
N LEU A 426 17.41 -0.50 -11.52
CA LEU A 426 17.15 -1.75 -10.83
C LEU A 426 17.77 -1.67 -9.45
N THR A 427 16.99 -1.91 -8.39
CA THR A 427 17.47 -1.86 -7.00
C THR A 427 17.34 -3.22 -6.34
N ASP A 428 18.46 -3.76 -5.86
CA ASP A 428 18.50 -4.96 -5.02
C ASP A 428 18.46 -4.56 -3.55
N TRP A 429 17.31 -4.79 -2.92
CA TRP A 429 17.11 -4.54 -1.50
C TRP A 429 17.31 -5.81 -0.65
N SER A 430 17.59 -6.96 -1.26
CA SER A 430 17.84 -8.21 -0.53
C SER A 430 19.17 -8.19 0.25
N GLY A 431 20.03 -7.21 -0.03
CA GLY A 431 21.37 -7.10 0.55
C GLY A 431 22.32 -8.21 0.11
N LYS A 432 21.90 -9.09 -0.82
CA LYS A 432 22.69 -10.23 -1.29
C LYS A 432 23.68 -9.86 -2.40
N GLY A 433 23.67 -8.61 -2.86
CA GLY A 433 24.62 -8.13 -3.85
C GLY A 433 24.50 -8.92 -5.14
N ALA A 434 23.33 -8.89 -5.78
CA ALA A 434 23.22 -9.41 -7.13
C ALA A 434 24.36 -8.81 -7.98
N ILE A 435 25.07 -9.63 -8.76
CA ILE A 435 26.07 -9.12 -9.71
C ILE A 435 25.39 -9.26 -11.08
N ILE A 436 25.07 -8.13 -11.70
CA ILE A 436 24.57 -8.08 -13.09
C ILE A 436 25.74 -8.11 -14.05
#